data_AF-C5D231-F1
#
_entry.id   AF-C5D231-F1
#
_cell.length_a   1.000
_cell.length_b   1.000
_cell.length_c   1.000
_cell.angle_alpha   90.00
_cell.angle_beta   90.00
_cell.angle_gamma   90.00
#
_symmetry.space_group_name_H-M   'P 1'
#
loop_
_entity.id
_entity.type
_entity.pdbx_description
1 polymer ?
#
loop_
_entity_poly.entity_id
_entity_poly.type
_entity_poly.pdbx_seq_one_letter_code
_entity_poly.pdbx_strand_id
1 'polypeptide(L)'
;MSTWNRIESGIKQGLKDVAASYGIDWSGAANTASKVGPAVGGGIKGAKNARAEVEMRISKAETRLEVGRIEKAATQMVAKGAAKGAIKAIGIWGFIPDIAIFANGFRKGYSTAGN
;
A
#
# COMPACT_ATOMS: atom_id res chain seq x y z
N MET A 1 -2.03 8.07 -14.80
CA MET A 1 -1.97 8.43 -13.37
C MET A 1 -0.68 7.84 -12.75
N SER A 2 0.03 8.56 -11.87
CA SER A 2 1.32 8.08 -11.33
C SER A 2 1.13 6.90 -10.36
N THR A 3 2.13 6.01 -10.23
CA THR A 3 2.13 4.91 -9.23
C THR A 3 1.88 5.43 -7.82
N TRP A 4 2.35 6.64 -7.50
CA TRP A 4 2.14 7.30 -6.21
C TRP A 4 0.68 7.65 -5.96
N ASN A 5 -0.02 8.22 -6.95
CA ASN A 5 -1.44 8.54 -6.83
C ASN A 5 -2.28 7.27 -6.63
N ARG A 6 -1.87 6.15 -7.25
CA ARG A 6 -2.51 4.84 -7.06
C ARG A 6 -2.27 4.28 -5.65
N ILE A 7 -1.05 4.39 -5.13
CA ILE A 7 -0.71 4.01 -3.75
C ILE A 7 -1.54 4.84 -2.77
N GLU A 8 -1.59 6.15 -2.94
CA GLU A 8 -2.35 7.05 -2.07
C GLU A 8 -3.84 6.71 -2.07
N SER A 9 -4.42 6.51 -3.26
CA SER A 9 -5.82 6.10 -3.42
C SER A 9 -6.10 4.75 -2.76
N GLY A 10 -5.18 3.79 -2.91
CA GLY A 10 -5.23 2.51 -2.21
C GLY A 10 -5.21 2.69 -0.69
N ILE A 11 -4.29 3.47 -0.14
CA ILE A 11 -4.20 3.70 1.31
C ILE A 11 -5.48 4.34 1.85
N LYS A 12 -5.99 5.37 1.18
CA LYS A 12 -7.25 6.03 1.55
C LYS A 12 -8.42 5.05 1.56
N GLN A 13 -8.56 4.21 0.53
CA GLN A 13 -9.64 3.23 0.46
C GLN A 13 -9.47 2.09 1.48
N GLY A 14 -8.24 1.61 1.70
CA GLY A 14 -7.94 0.58 2.72
C GLY A 14 -8.30 1.04 4.13
N LEU A 15 -7.96 2.28 4.47
CA LEU A 15 -8.36 2.89 5.75
C LEU A 15 -9.88 3.04 5.87
N LYS A 16 -10.53 3.48 4.79
CA LYS A 16 -11.99 3.64 4.75
C LYS A 16 -12.72 2.31 4.97
N ASP A 17 -12.27 1.22 4.34
CA ASP A 17 -12.87 -0.10 4.51
C ASP A 17 -12.66 -0.63 5.94
N VAL A 18 -11.48 -0.42 6.55
CA VAL A 18 -11.24 -0.78 7.96
C VAL A 18 -12.14 0.03 8.89
N ALA A 19 -12.21 1.35 8.72
CA ALA A 19 -13.08 2.22 9.48
C ALA A 19 -14.55 1.76 9.47
N ALA A 20 -15.06 1.47 8.27
CA ALA A 20 -16.43 1.01 8.07
C ALA A 20 -16.70 -0.32 8.79
N SER A 21 -15.70 -1.24 8.86
CA SER A 21 -15.85 -2.51 9.55
C SER A 21 -16.06 -2.39 11.07
N TYR A 22 -15.60 -1.28 11.66
CA TYR A 22 -15.80 -0.98 13.08
C TYR A 22 -17.03 -0.08 13.34
N GLY A 23 -17.80 0.26 12.31
CA GLY A 23 -18.88 1.25 12.41
C GLY A 23 -18.38 2.65 12.77
N ILE A 24 -17.07 2.90 12.63
CA ILE A 24 -16.46 4.20 12.93
C ILE A 24 -16.63 5.06 11.69
N ASP A 25 -17.41 6.13 11.82
CA ASP A 25 -17.44 7.16 10.81
C ASP A 25 -16.19 8.03 10.92
N TRP A 26 -15.32 7.90 9.92
CA TRP A 26 -14.11 8.72 9.76
C TRP A 26 -14.44 10.11 9.15
N SER A 27 -15.71 10.51 9.12
CA SER A 27 -16.14 11.87 8.74
C SER A 27 -15.55 12.98 9.62
N GLY A 28 -15.07 12.68 10.82
CA GLY A 28 -14.33 13.61 11.66
C GLY A 28 -12.90 13.86 11.15
N ALA A 29 -12.63 15.09 10.66
CA ALA A 29 -11.32 15.49 10.12
C ALA A 29 -10.13 15.20 11.05
N ALA A 30 -10.33 15.24 12.37
CA ALA A 30 -9.29 14.98 13.39
C ALA A 30 -8.85 13.49 13.47
N ASN A 31 -9.79 12.54 13.36
CA ASN A 31 -9.46 11.10 13.38
C ASN A 31 -8.91 10.62 12.03
N THR A 32 -9.40 11.22 10.94
CA THR A 32 -8.95 10.85 9.58
C THR A 32 -7.59 11.42 9.25
N ALA A 33 -7.31 12.69 9.56
CA ALA A 33 -5.99 13.27 9.33
C ALA A 33 -4.89 12.60 10.18
N SER A 34 -5.19 12.25 11.44
CA SER A 34 -4.22 11.65 12.37
C SER A 34 -3.77 10.24 11.97
N LYS A 35 -4.55 9.53 11.15
CA LYS A 35 -4.20 8.19 10.66
C LYS A 35 -3.86 8.18 9.16
N VAL A 36 -4.58 8.92 8.31
CA VAL A 36 -4.31 8.96 6.87
C VAL A 36 -2.93 9.55 6.58
N GLY A 37 -2.53 10.63 7.26
CA GLY A 37 -1.21 11.25 7.04
C GLY A 37 -0.07 10.27 7.30
N PRO A 38 0.02 9.67 8.50
CA PRO A 38 1.01 8.64 8.79
C PRO A 38 0.91 7.41 7.89
N ALA A 39 -0.30 6.94 7.54
CA ALA A 39 -0.46 5.80 6.63
C ALA A 39 0.12 6.08 5.24
N VAL A 40 -0.16 7.26 4.68
CA VAL A 40 0.35 7.68 3.37
C VAL A 40 1.87 7.82 3.44
N GLY A 41 2.41 8.50 4.45
CA GLY A 41 3.86 8.60 4.64
C GLY A 41 4.55 7.24 4.80
N GLY A 42 3.96 6.35 5.61
CA GLY A 42 4.41 4.98 5.80
C GLY A 42 4.35 4.15 4.53
N GLY A 43 3.26 4.27 3.76
CA GLY A 43 3.10 3.55 2.51
C GLY A 43 4.01 4.07 1.41
N ILE A 44 4.29 5.38 1.35
CA ILE A 44 5.30 5.93 0.45
C ILE A 44 6.68 5.36 0.80
N LYS A 45 7.06 5.35 2.09
CA LYS A 45 8.32 4.76 2.53
C LYS A 45 8.40 3.27 2.21
N GLY A 46 7.33 2.51 2.45
CA GLY A 46 7.25 1.08 2.15
C GLY A 46 7.37 0.79 0.65
N ALA A 47 6.74 1.60 -0.20
CA ALA A 47 6.86 1.52 -1.65
C ALA A 47 8.28 1.82 -2.14
N LYS A 48 8.94 2.86 -1.60
CA LYS A 48 10.34 3.19 -1.92
C LYS A 48 11.27 2.04 -1.56
N ASN A 49 11.11 1.45 -0.37
CA ASN A 49 11.90 0.30 0.06
C ASN A 49 11.71 -0.91 -0.86
N ALA A 50 10.46 -1.21 -1.22
CA ALA A 50 10.16 -2.32 -2.14
C ALA A 50 10.71 -2.07 -3.55
N ARG A 51 10.72 -0.81 -4.02
CA ARG A 51 11.35 -0.44 -5.30
C ARG A 51 12.86 -0.66 -5.26
N ALA A 52 13.53 -0.23 -4.19
CA ALA A 52 14.95 -0.49 -4.01
C ALA A 52 15.26 -1.99 -3.96
N GLU A 53 14.38 -2.80 -3.36
CA GLU A 53 14.49 -4.25 -3.36
C GLU A 53 14.35 -4.86 -4.76
N VAL A 54 13.39 -4.36 -5.57
CA VAL A 54 13.25 -4.75 -6.98
C VAL A 54 14.53 -4.45 -7.75
N GLU A 55 15.07 -3.24 -7.61
CA GLU A 55 16.31 -2.82 -8.27
C GLU A 55 17.50 -3.70 -7.85
N MET A 56 17.61 -4.01 -6.55
CA MET A 56 18.62 -4.94 -6.04
C MET A 56 18.47 -6.35 -6.63
N ARG A 57 17.25 -6.87 -6.74
CA ARG A 57 16.98 -8.19 -7.34
C ARG A 57 17.33 -8.21 -8.83
N ILE A 58 17.02 -7.13 -9.57
CA ILE A 58 17.41 -6.99 -10.97
C ILE A 58 18.94 -6.97 -11.09
N SER A 59 19.64 -6.23 -10.22
CA SER A 59 21.10 -6.18 -10.23
C SER A 59 21.77 -7.52 -9.92
N LYS A 60 21.07 -8.44 -9.24
CA LYS A 60 21.54 -9.79 -8.91
C LYS A 60 21.07 -10.86 -9.89
N ALA A 61 20.18 -10.51 -10.82
CA ALA A 61 19.65 -11.46 -11.77
C ALA A 61 20.71 -11.81 -12.81
N GLU A 62 20.97 -13.10 -12.99
CA GLU A 62 22.01 -13.59 -13.91
C GLU A 62 21.52 -13.64 -15.36
N THR A 63 20.19 -13.61 -15.57
CA THR A 63 19.59 -13.76 -16.89
C THR A 63 18.58 -12.66 -17.20
N ARG A 64 18.47 -12.29 -18.49
CA ARG A 64 17.45 -11.35 -18.98
C ARG A 64 16.01 -11.84 -18.73
N LEU A 65 15.80 -13.17 -18.73
CA LEU A 65 14.50 -13.77 -18.41
C LEU A 65 14.10 -13.53 -16.95
N GLU A 66 15.07 -13.60 -16.03
CA GLU A 66 14.85 -13.34 -14.62
C GLU A 66 14.59 -11.85 -14.35
N VAL A 67 15.36 -10.96 -15.00
CA VAL A 67 15.09 -9.52 -14.98
C VAL A 67 13.63 -9.24 -15.41
N GLY A 68 13.21 -9.78 -16.55
CA GLY A 68 11.84 -9.58 -17.05
C GLY A 68 10.75 -10.15 -16.12
N ARG A 69 11.03 -11.23 -15.37
CA ARG A 69 10.10 -11.74 -14.35
C ARG A 69 10.01 -10.81 -13.13
N ILE A 70 11.15 -10.29 -12.68
CA ILE A 70 11.22 -9.36 -11.55
C ILE A 70 10.50 -8.05 -11.91
N GLU A 71 10.73 -7.52 -13.11
CA GLU A 71 10.04 -6.31 -13.61
C GLU A 71 8.52 -6.50 -13.69
N LYS A 72 8.06 -7.66 -14.19
CA LYS A 72 6.61 -7.99 -14.21
C LYS A 72 6.02 -8.07 -12.80
N ALA A 73 6.79 -8.53 -11.82
CA ALA A 73 6.36 -8.59 -10.42
C ALA A 73 6.52 -7.25 -9.67
N ALA A 74 7.33 -6.33 -10.20
CA ALA A 74 7.74 -5.11 -9.50
C ALA A 74 6.55 -4.27 -9.01
N THR A 75 5.52 -4.11 -9.84
CA THR A 75 4.31 -3.37 -9.46
C THR A 75 3.62 -3.99 -8.25
N GLN A 76 3.53 -5.32 -8.18
CA GLN A 76 2.94 -6.00 -7.02
C GLN A 76 3.82 -5.89 -5.77
N MET A 77 5.14 -5.96 -5.92
CA MET A 77 6.08 -5.81 -4.81
C MET A 77 6.01 -4.40 -4.22
N VAL A 78 5.97 -3.37 -5.07
CA VAL A 78 5.80 -1.98 -4.66
C VAL A 78 4.46 -1.76 -3.98
N ALA A 79 3.36 -2.29 -4.53
CA ALA A 79 2.03 -2.19 -3.94
C ALA A 79 1.94 -2.88 -2.57
N LYS A 80 2.51 -4.10 -2.43
CA LYS A 80 2.57 -4.82 -1.14
C LYS A 80 3.45 -4.08 -0.13
N GLY A 81 4.60 -3.57 -0.56
CA GLY A 81 5.47 -2.73 0.25
C GLY A 81 4.76 -1.48 0.76
N ALA A 82 3.99 -0.83 -0.10
CA ALA A 82 3.17 0.32 0.27
C ALA A 82 2.11 -0.04 1.32
N ALA A 83 1.34 -1.10 1.09
CA ALA A 83 0.33 -1.54 2.04
C ALA A 83 0.94 -1.88 3.41
N LYS A 84 2.04 -2.64 3.43
CA LYS A 84 2.75 -3.01 4.67
C LYS A 84 3.31 -1.78 5.40
N GLY A 85 3.88 -0.83 4.66
CA GLY A 85 4.39 0.42 5.20
C GLY A 85 3.28 1.28 5.80
N ALA A 86 2.13 1.36 5.12
CA ALA A 86 0.96 2.09 5.59
C ALA A 86 0.42 1.49 6.89
N ILE A 87 0.14 0.19 6.93
CA ILE A 87 -0.34 -0.55 8.12
C ILE A 87 0.60 -0.34 9.31
N LYS A 88 1.92 -0.46 9.09
CA LYS A 88 2.92 -0.29 10.15
C LYS A 88 2.92 1.12 10.75
N ALA A 89 2.70 2.15 9.93
CA ALA A 89 2.79 3.54 10.38
C ALA A 89 1.60 4.02 11.22
N ILE A 90 0.43 3.41 11.05
CA ILE A 90 -0.79 3.73 11.81
C ILE A 90 -1.06 2.80 12.97
N GLY A 91 -0.31 1.70 13.06
CA GLY A 91 -0.48 0.70 14.10
C GLY A 91 -1.74 -0.14 13.93
N ILE A 92 -2.17 -0.44 12.69
CA ILE A 92 -3.15 -1.54 12.45
C ILE A 92 -2.41 -2.88 12.67
N TRP A 93 -1.94 -3.08 13.89
CA TRP A 93 -1.20 -4.27 14.34
C TRP A 93 -1.95 -4.78 15.55
N GLY A 94 -3.00 -5.56 15.30
CA GLY A 94 -3.87 -6.07 16.36
C GLY A 94 -4.77 -7.23 15.90
N PHE A 95 -5.37 -7.16 14.71
CA PHE A 95 -6.30 -8.17 14.22
C PHE A 95 -6.07 -8.55 12.75
N ILE A 96 -6.02 -9.85 12.47
CA ILE A 96 -5.96 -10.41 11.09
C ILE A 96 -7.10 -9.88 10.21
N PRO A 97 -8.36 -9.77 10.71
CA PRO A 97 -9.45 -9.12 9.98
C PRO A 97 -9.10 -7.73 9.44
N ASP A 98 -8.47 -6.87 10.24
CA ASP A 98 -8.16 -5.49 9.83
C ASP A 98 -7.15 -5.42 8.69
N ILE A 99 -6.15 -6.31 8.73
CA ILE A 99 -5.13 -6.39 7.68
C ILE A 99 -5.76 -6.87 6.37
N ALA A 100 -6.66 -7.85 6.44
CA ALA A 100 -7.35 -8.37 5.27
C ALA A 100 -8.32 -7.33 4.66
N ILE A 101 -9.08 -6.64 5.51
CA ILE A 101 -9.99 -5.57 5.10
C ILE A 101 -9.21 -4.40 4.49
N PHE A 102 -8.12 -3.98 5.14
CA PHE A 102 -7.23 -2.96 4.60
C PHE A 102 -6.67 -3.36 3.24
N ALA A 103 -6.15 -4.58 3.10
CA ALA A 103 -5.56 -5.06 1.85
C ALA A 103 -6.57 -5.11 0.71
N ASN A 104 -7.82 -5.53 1.00
CA ASN A 104 -8.91 -5.53 0.04
C ASN A 104 -9.28 -4.11 -0.39
N GLY A 105 -9.49 -3.18 0.56
CA GLY A 105 -9.76 -1.79 0.26
C GLY A 105 -8.62 -1.12 -0.52
N PHE A 106 -7.37 -1.41 -0.13
CA PHE A 106 -6.17 -0.94 -0.83
C PHE A 106 -6.13 -1.41 -2.28
N ARG A 107 -6.38 -2.69 -2.52
CA ARG A 107 -6.42 -3.24 -3.87
C ARG A 107 -7.50 -2.58 -4.72
N LYS A 108 -8.70 -2.34 -4.18
CA LYS A 108 -9.79 -1.63 -4.87
C LYS A 108 -9.32 -0.23 -5.27
N GLY A 109 -8.89 0.60 -4.31
CA GLY A 109 -8.48 1.99 -4.57
C GLY A 109 -7.28 2.10 -5.51
N TYR A 110 -6.30 1.20 -5.38
CA TYR A 110 -5.12 1.15 -6.26
C TYR A 110 -5.47 0.78 -7.72
N SER A 111 -6.48 -0.08 -7.89
CA SER A 111 -6.95 -0.52 -9.22
C SER A 111 -7.81 0.54 -9.88
N THR A 112 -8.74 1.16 -9.13
CA THR A 112 -9.63 2.21 -9.65
C THR A 112 -8.86 3.44 -10.13
N ALA A 113 -7.78 3.83 -9.45
CA ALA A 113 -6.92 4.94 -9.88
C ALA A 113 -5.99 4.58 -11.08
N GLY A 114 -6.05 3.35 -11.58
CA GLY A 114 -5.25 2.86 -12.71
C GLY A 114 -6.02 2.64 -14.01
N ASN A 115 -7.37 2.61 -13.95
CA ASN A 115 -8.24 2.74 -15.11
C ASN A 115 -8.48 4.22 -15.42
#